data_AF-A0A8J5IF56-F1
#
_entry.id   AF-A0A8J5IF56-F1
#
_cell.length_a   1.000
_cell.length_b   1.000
_cell.length_c   1.000
_cell.angle_alpha   90.00
_cell.angle_beta   90.00
_cell.angle_gamma   90.00
#
_symmetry.space_group_name_H-M   'P 1'
#
loop_
_entity.id
_entity.type
_entity.pdbx_description
1 polymer ?
#
loop_
_entity_poly.entity_id
_entity_poly.type
_entity_poly.pdbx_seq_one_letter_code
_entity_poly.pdbx_strand_id
1 'polypeptide(L)'
;AFRDNGDTVTVTRGAKEYLLIKGTWECDCELVQTMKLPCRHAMVYRKAIASPFITPFAAINPRMQWLWNMQAVCRNAVLCCTWLSRDVKPKVEDPARPSYAVASIGDMAKYRY
;
A
#
# COMPACT_ATOMS: atom_id res chain seq x y z
N ALA A 1 -10.41 -14.58 6.86
CA ALA A 1 -11.73 -14.16 7.35
C ALA A 1 -11.57 -13.51 8.72
N PHE A 2 -12.54 -12.70 9.15
CA PHE A 2 -12.57 -12.12 10.49
C PHE A 2 -13.70 -12.77 11.28
N ARG A 3 -13.39 -13.29 12.47
CA ARG A 3 -14.38 -13.75 13.44
C ARG A 3 -14.30 -12.84 14.65
N ASP A 4 -15.42 -12.19 14.96
CA ASP A 4 -15.52 -11.29 16.10
C ASP A 4 -15.88 -12.09 17.36
N ASN A 5 -15.06 -11.99 18.40
CA ASN A 5 -15.24 -12.66 19.68
C ASN A 5 -15.55 -11.67 20.82
N GLY A 6 -15.97 -10.43 20.51
CA GLY A 6 -16.18 -9.37 21.50
C GLY A 6 -14.93 -8.50 21.65
N ASP A 7 -14.08 -8.77 22.63
CA ASP A 7 -12.87 -7.96 22.89
C ASP A 7 -11.70 -8.28 21.95
N THR A 8 -11.78 -9.44 21.29
CA THR A 8 -10.76 -9.92 20.36
C THR A 8 -11.39 -10.30 19.02
N VAL A 9 -10.54 -10.39 18.00
CA VAL A 9 -10.89 -10.77 16.64
C VAL A 9 -9.94 -11.85 16.20
N THR A 10 -10.47 -13.00 15.79
CA THR A 10 -9.69 -14.03 15.14
C THR A 10 -9.58 -13.72 13.65
N VAL A 11 -8.35 -13.64 13.16
CA VAL A 11 -8.01 -13.36 11.76
C VAL A 11 -7.47 -14.63 11.15
N THR A 12 -8.25 -15.26 10.26
CA THR A 12 -7.83 -16.49 9.57
C THR A 12 -7.20 -16.15 8.21
N ARG A 13 -5.97 -16.61 7.96
CA ARG A 13 -5.27 -16.51 6.68
C ARG A 13 -4.71 -17.88 6.28
N GLY A 14 -5.40 -18.55 5.35
CA GLY A 14 -5.04 -19.92 4.97
C GLY A 14 -5.22 -20.87 6.16
N ALA A 15 -4.19 -21.64 6.50
CA ALA A 15 -4.17 -22.54 7.65
C ALA A 15 -3.71 -21.88 8.98
N LYS A 16 -3.38 -20.57 8.96
CA LYS A 16 -2.94 -19.85 10.15
C LYS A 16 -4.08 -19.00 10.71
N GLU A 17 -4.19 -18.99 12.03
CA GLU A 17 -5.07 -18.11 12.80
C GLU A 17 -4.24 -17.15 13.64
N TYR A 18 -4.74 -15.92 13.76
CA TYR A 18 -4.11 -14.85 14.52
C TYR A 18 -5.14 -14.18 15.41
N LEU A 19 -4.78 -13.86 16.63
CA LEU A 19 -5.61 -13.10 17.56
C LEU A 19 -5.27 -11.62 17.50
N LEU A 20 -6.27 -10.77 17.31
CA LEU A 20 -6.17 -9.31 17.34
C LEU A 20 -7.01 -8.75 18.50
N ILE A 21 -6.40 -7.97 19.38
CA ILE A 21 -7.07 -7.32 20.52
C ILE A 21 -7.66 -5.99 20.05
N LYS A 22 -8.95 -5.71 20.28
CA LYS A 22 -9.58 -4.46 19.81
C LYS A 22 -9.17 -3.24 20.60
N GLY A 23 -8.94 -3.39 21.91
CA GLY A 23 -8.55 -2.28 22.79
C GLY A 23 -7.15 -1.73 22.46
N THR A 24 -6.17 -2.62 22.37
CA THR A 24 -4.75 -2.25 22.14
C THR A 24 -4.34 -2.33 20.67
N TRP A 25 -5.14 -2.98 19.82
CA TRP A 25 -4.83 -3.25 18.40
C TRP A 25 -3.60 -4.11 18.18
N GLU A 26 -3.23 -4.86 19.20
CA GLU A 26 -2.12 -5.80 19.15
C GLU A 26 -2.56 -7.10 18.51
N CYS A 27 -1.72 -7.65 17.64
CA CYS A 27 -1.94 -8.94 17.00
C CYS A 27 -0.77 -9.85 17.31
N ASP A 28 -1.02 -11.13 17.50
CA ASP A 28 0.01 -12.14 17.77
C ASP A 28 0.83 -12.57 16.54
N CYS A 29 0.60 -11.98 15.36
CA CYS A 29 1.35 -12.36 14.17
C CYS A 29 2.85 -12.00 14.28
N GLU A 30 3.70 -12.79 13.61
CA GLU A 30 5.17 -12.64 13.59
C GLU A 30 5.62 -11.20 13.30
N LEU A 31 4.87 -10.46 12.48
CA LEU A 31 5.16 -9.07 12.16
C LEU A 31 5.09 -8.16 13.40
N VAL A 32 4.07 -8.30 14.26
CA VAL A 32 3.95 -7.50 15.50
C VAL A 32 4.97 -7.93 16.54
N GLN A 33 5.25 -9.23 16.63
CA GLN A 33 6.24 -9.75 17.57
C GLN A 33 7.66 -9.27 17.22
N THR A 34 8.00 -9.25 15.94
CA THR A 34 9.31 -8.78 15.45
C THR A 34 9.38 -7.25 15.45
N MET A 35 8.26 -6.61 15.10
CA MET A 35 8.16 -5.18 14.88
C MET A 35 6.98 -4.65 15.68
N LYS A 36 7.23 -3.83 16.71
CA LYS A 36 6.20 -3.16 17.54
C LYS A 36 5.38 -2.13 16.73
N LEU A 37 4.76 -2.55 15.64
CA LEU A 37 4.03 -1.79 14.66
C LEU A 37 2.67 -2.46 14.42
N PRO A 38 1.64 -1.70 14.01
CA PRO A 38 0.37 -2.28 13.59
C PRO A 38 0.58 -3.24 12.41
N CYS A 39 0.13 -4.48 12.55
CA CYS A 39 0.22 -5.45 11.45
C CYS A 39 -0.85 -5.21 10.38
N ARG A 40 -0.67 -5.87 9.22
CA ARG A 40 -1.67 -5.90 8.14
C ARG A 40 -3.04 -6.40 8.62
N HIS A 41 -3.10 -7.32 9.58
CA HIS A 41 -4.37 -7.80 10.12
C HIS A 41 -5.12 -6.70 10.88
N ALA A 42 -4.42 -5.98 11.78
CA ALA A 42 -4.97 -4.83 12.50
C ALA A 42 -5.43 -3.73 11.54
N MET A 43 -4.61 -3.40 10.53
CA MET A 43 -4.94 -2.37 9.53
C MET A 43 -6.19 -2.73 8.72
N VAL A 44 -6.28 -3.96 8.22
CA VAL A 44 -7.42 -4.39 7.40
C VAL A 44 -8.69 -4.51 8.24
N TYR A 45 -8.61 -5.02 9.47
CA TYR A 45 -9.77 -5.10 10.36
C TYR A 45 -10.29 -3.70 10.75
N ARG A 46 -9.40 -2.76 11.10
CA ARG A 46 -9.76 -1.35 11.34
C ARG A 46 -10.49 -0.74 10.16
N LYS A 47 -9.97 -0.95 8.95
CA LYS A 47 -10.60 -0.49 7.71
C LYS A 47 -12.00 -1.11 7.52
N ALA A 48 -12.16 -2.40 7.83
CA ALA A 48 -13.43 -3.10 7.70
C ALA A 48 -14.52 -2.57 8.64
N ILE A 49 -14.15 -2.13 9.85
CA ILE A 49 -15.08 -1.51 10.81
C ILE A 49 -15.16 0.01 10.69
N ALA A 50 -14.65 0.59 9.59
CA ALA A 50 -14.58 2.03 9.34
C ALA A 50 -13.92 2.85 10.47
N SER A 51 -13.03 2.23 11.25
CA SER A 51 -12.28 2.92 12.32
C SER A 51 -11.11 3.72 11.71
N PRO A 52 -10.93 5.00 12.07
CA PRO A 52 -9.87 5.83 11.52
C PRO A 52 -8.49 5.24 11.87
N PHE A 53 -7.69 4.99 10.83
CA PHE A 53 -6.31 4.53 10.99
C PHE A 53 -5.38 5.74 11.08
N ILE A 54 -5.14 6.21 12.29
CA ILE A 54 -4.10 7.21 12.58
C ILE A 54 -3.04 6.51 13.42
N THR A 55 -1.97 6.02 12.77
CA THR A 55 -0.76 5.63 13.50
C THR A 55 0.12 6.87 13.58
N PRO A 56 0.31 7.48 14.75
CA PRO A 56 1.18 8.64 14.86
C PRO A 56 2.60 8.24 14.48
N PHE A 57 3.31 9.10 13.75
CA PHE A 57 4.67 8.82 13.29
C PHE A 57 5.62 8.46 14.45
N ALA A 58 5.39 9.06 15.63
CA ALA A 58 6.13 8.75 16.86
C ALA A 58 5.94 7.32 17.39
N ALA A 59 4.83 6.66 17.05
CA ALA A 59 4.60 5.25 17.39
C ALA A 59 5.30 4.28 16.42
N ILE A 60 5.88 4.80 15.31
CA ILE A 60 6.62 3.99 14.35
C ILE A 60 8.07 3.88 14.83
N ASN A 61 8.53 2.64 15.04
CA ASN A 61 9.92 2.36 15.38
C ASN A 61 10.88 3.07 14.40
N PRO A 62 11.86 3.87 14.88
CA PRO A 62 12.78 4.63 14.02
C PRO A 62 13.45 3.80 12.93
N ARG A 63 13.77 2.54 13.20
CA ARG A 63 14.40 1.61 12.24
C ARG A 63 13.50 1.24 11.04
N MET A 64 12.23 1.62 11.08
CA MET A 64 11.21 1.27 10.06
C MET A 64 10.52 2.48 9.45
N GLN A 65 10.84 3.69 9.92
CA GLN A 65 10.30 4.92 9.36
C GLN A 65 10.63 5.07 7.86
N TRP A 66 11.80 4.55 7.43
CA TRP A 66 12.20 4.53 6.03
C TRP A 66 11.27 3.67 5.14
N LEU A 67 10.77 2.52 5.62
CA LEU A 67 9.82 1.67 4.88
C LEU A 67 8.46 2.37 4.69
N TRP A 68 8.02 3.11 5.71
CA TRP A 68 6.80 3.91 5.64
C TRP A 68 6.92 5.07 4.66
N ASN A 69 8.04 5.77 4.69
CA ASN A 69 8.34 6.82 3.70
C ASN A 69 8.37 6.25 2.29
N MET A 70 8.98 5.08 2.09
CA MET A 70 9.00 4.42 0.77
C MET A 70 7.60 4.03 0.29
N GLN A 71 6.75 3.45 1.13
CA GLN A 71 5.36 3.15 0.75
C GLN A 71 4.56 4.41 0.40
N ALA A 72 4.72 5.49 1.17
CA ALA A 72 4.07 6.76 0.90
C ALA A 72 4.52 7.37 -0.44
N VAL A 73 5.83 7.35 -0.72
CA VAL A 73 6.42 7.81 -1.99
C VAL A 73 5.91 6.97 -3.16
N CYS A 74 5.93 5.63 -3.06
CA CYS A 74 5.41 4.76 -4.10
C CYS A 74 3.91 5.01 -4.37
N ARG A 75 3.10 5.21 -3.32
CA ARG A 75 1.67 5.50 -3.46
C ARG A 75 1.44 6.85 -4.15
N ASN A 76 2.18 7.89 -3.77
CA ASN A 76 2.10 9.20 -4.40
C ASN A 76 2.54 9.15 -5.87
N ALA A 77 3.61 8.43 -6.18
CA ALA A 77 4.07 8.22 -7.55
C ALA A 77 2.98 7.58 -8.41
N VAL A 78 2.32 6.51 -7.93
CA VAL A 78 1.21 5.86 -8.65
C VAL A 78 0.05 6.82 -8.89
N LEU A 79 -0.35 7.61 -7.88
CA LEU A 79 -1.42 8.60 -8.04
C LEU A 79 -1.06 9.67 -9.08
N CYS A 80 0.17 10.20 -9.03
CA CYS A 80 0.70 11.13 -10.02
C CYS A 80 0.69 10.53 -11.44
N CYS A 81 1.20 9.31 -11.62
CA CYS A 81 1.24 8.63 -12.91
C CYS A 81 -0.16 8.36 -13.46
N THR A 82 -1.11 7.99 -12.60
CA THR A 82 -2.50 7.71 -13.00
C THR A 82 -3.20 8.98 -13.46
N TRP A 83 -3.06 10.08 -12.70
CA TRP A 83 -3.60 11.38 -13.09
C TRP A 83 -2.98 11.89 -14.40
N LEU A 84 -1.65 11.82 -14.54
CA LEU A 84 -0.97 12.24 -15.77
C LEU A 84 -1.52 11.48 -17.00
N SER A 85 -1.72 10.17 -16.86
CA SER A 85 -2.20 9.32 -17.95
C SER A 85 -3.67 9.56 -18.29
N ARG A 86 -4.51 9.87 -17.29
CA ARG A 86 -5.97 9.96 -17.49
C ARG A 86 -6.46 11.37 -17.76
N ASP A 87 -5.85 12.37 -17.15
CA ASP A 87 -6.38 13.72 -17.09
C ASP A 87 -5.54 14.73 -17.89
N VAL A 88 -4.24 14.47 -18.08
CA VAL A 88 -3.33 15.35 -18.86
C VAL A 88 -3.11 14.81 -20.26
N LYS A 89 -2.69 13.55 -20.40
CA LYS A 89 -2.35 12.94 -21.69
C LYS A 89 -3.44 13.10 -22.76
N PRO A 90 -4.73 12.80 -22.51
CA PRO A 90 -5.78 12.97 -23.53
C PRO A 90 -6.13 14.44 -23.83
N LYS A 91 -5.72 15.39 -22.99
CA LYS A 91 -5.93 16.83 -23.25
C LYS A 91 -4.78 17.46 -24.03
N VAL A 92 -3.61 16.83 -24.03
CA VAL A 92 -2.40 17.28 -24.74
C VAL A 92 -2.23 16.56 -26.08
N GLU A 93 -2.83 15.37 -26.24
CA GLU A 93 -2.91 14.67 -27.52
C GLU A 93 -3.84 15.43 -28.48
N ASP A 94 -3.23 16.25 -29.34
CA ASP A 94 -3.89 16.90 -30.47
C ASP A 94 -4.38 15.85 -31.49
N PRO A 95 -5.69 15.79 -31.82
CA PRO A 95 -6.23 14.83 -32.79
C PRO A 95 -5.67 14.99 -34.21
N ALA A 96 -5.00 16.10 -34.52
CA ALA A 96 -4.37 16.34 -35.81
C ALA A 96 -2.88 15.93 -35.88
N ARG A 97 -2.28 15.45 -34.78
CA ARG A 97 -0.87 15.04 -34.80
C ARG A 97 -0.75 13.66 -35.44
N PRO A 98 -0.08 13.50 -36.60
CA PRO A 98 0.13 12.17 -37.17
C PRO A 98 0.87 11.33 -36.14
N SER A 99 0.42 10.10 -35.92
CA SER A 99 1.12 9.17 -35.05
C SER A 99 2.50 8.96 -35.65
N TYR A 100 3.51 9.62 -35.09
CA TYR A 100 4.86 9.16 -35.30
C TYR A 100 4.85 7.75 -34.73
N ALA A 101 5.09 6.77 -35.58
CA ALA A 101 5.18 5.37 -35.19
C ALA A 101 6.04 5.31 -33.94
N VAL A 102 5.41 4.95 -32.81
CA VAL A 102 6.14 4.69 -31.58
C VAL A 102 7.01 3.50 -31.92
N ALA A 103 8.30 3.75 -32.10
CA ALA A 103 9.28 2.71 -32.34
C ALA A 103 9.06 1.63 -31.28
N SER A 104 8.81 0.41 -31.75
CA SER A 104 8.55 -0.72 -30.87
C SER A 104 9.78 -0.91 -29.97
N ILE A 105 9.58 -1.48 -28.79
CA ILE A 105 10.61 -1.74 -27.77
C ILE A 105 11.88 -2.43 -28.31
N GLY A 106 11.84 -3.01 -29.52
CA GLY A 106 13.01 -3.52 -30.24
C GLY A 106 14.05 -2.48 -30.69
N ASP A 107 13.70 -1.19 -30.81
CA ASP A 107 14.60 -0.18 -31.39
C ASP A 107 15.54 0.51 -30.38
N MET A 108 15.35 0.28 -29.07
CA MET A 108 16.21 0.86 -28.02
C MET A 108 17.53 0.09 -27.80
N ALA A 109 17.77 -1.01 -28.53
CA ALA A 109 19.00 -1.78 -28.42
C ALA A 109 20.23 -1.11 -29.09
N LYS A 110 20.02 0.00 -29.82
CA LYS A 110 21.09 0.66 -30.60
C LYS A 110 21.86 1.76 -29.85
N TYR A 111 21.44 2.11 -28.63
CA TYR A 111 22.03 3.19 -27.82
C TYR A 111 22.58 2.73 -26.47
N ARG A 112 23.25 1.57 -26.43
CA ARG A 112 24.21 1.27 -25.36
C ARG A 112 25.58 1.78 -25.78
N TYR A 113 26.04 2.83 -25.11
CA TYR A 113 27.47 3.13 -25.00
C TYR A 113 28.11 2.16 -23.99
#